data_AF-A0A941FR94-F1
#
_entry.id   AF-A0A941FR94-F1
#
_cell.length_a   1.000
_cell.length_b   1.000
_cell.length_c   1.000
_cell.angle_alpha   90.00
_cell.angle_beta   90.00
_cell.angle_gamma   90.00
#
_symmetry.space_group_name_H-M   'P 1'
#
loop_
_entity.id
_entity.type
_entity.pdbx_description
1 polymer ?
#
loop_
_entity_poly.entity_id
_entity_poly.type
_entity_poly.pdbx_seq_one_letter_code
_entity_poly.pdbx_strand_id
1 'polypeptide(L)' 'MIPSYFIKMESFPLTVNGKVDAKSLPDTKMNPEGTNSKSVMNGTEQKLLKIWKEVLNNQKITIFDNFSNVEEIPS' A
#
# COMPACT_ATOMS: atom_id res chain seq x y z
N MET A 1 5.78 11.43 8.09
CA MET A 1 4.63 10.61 8.53
C MET A 1 3.67 10.48 7.35
N ILE A 2 3.35 9.26 6.90
CA ILE A 2 2.46 8.98 5.76
C ILE A 2 1.33 8.03 6.24
N PRO A 3 0.04 8.37 6.06
CA PRO A 3 -1.07 7.49 6.44
C PRO A 3 -1.15 6.21 5.59
N SER A 4 -1.46 5.09 6.22
CA SER A 4 -1.61 3.80 5.54
C SER A 4 -2.91 3.66 4.73
N TYR A 5 -3.94 4.45 5.05
CA TYR A 5 -5.26 4.38 4.40
C TYR A 5 -5.85 5.77 4.20
N PHE A 6 -6.55 5.94 3.08
CA PHE A 6 -7.37 7.10 2.79
C PHE A 6 -8.77 6.61 2.42
N ILE A 7 -9.78 7.06 3.17
CA ILE A 7 -11.19 6.73 2.91
C ILE A 7 -11.88 8.02 2.49
N LYS A 8 -12.42 8.05 1.27
CA LYS A 8 -13.23 9.18 0.80
C LYS A 8 -14.61 9.08 1.42
N MET A 9 -15.03 10.13 2.12
CA MET A 9 -16.36 10.25 2.72
C MET A 9 -17.04 11.50 2.18
N GLU A 10 -18.34 11.42 1.92
CA GLU A 10 -19.13 12.59 1.51
C GLU A 10 -19.36 13.57 2.67
N SER A 11 -19.46 13.04 3.89
CA SER A 11 -19.58 13.82 5.12
C SER A 11 -19.00 13.07 6.31
N PHE A 12 -18.64 13.80 7.37
CA PHE A 12 -18.19 13.20 8.62
C PHE A 12 -19.37 12.89 9.55
N PRO A 13 -19.40 11.72 10.22
CA PRO A 13 -20.36 11.47 11.27
C PRO A 13 -20.08 12.43 12.44
N LEU A 14 -21.12 13.09 12.92
CA LEU A 14 -21.03 14.04 14.02
C LEU A 14 -21.88 13.55 15.21
N THR A 15 -21.35 13.73 16.41
CA THR A 15 -22.10 13.64 17.67
C THR A 15 -23.18 14.72 17.76
N VAL A 16 -24.11 14.57 18.70
CA VAL A 16 -25.17 15.58 18.97
C VAL A 16 -24.65 16.99 19.24
N ASN A 17 -23.39 17.12 19.67
CA ASN A 17 -22.73 18.40 19.94
C ASN A 17 -21.89 18.90 18.75
N GLY A 18 -22.01 18.28 17.56
CA GLY A 18 -21.33 18.68 16.34
C GLY A 18 -19.85 18.27 16.24
N LYS A 19 -19.30 17.52 17.22
CA LYS A 19 -17.94 16.96 17.13
C LYS A 19 -17.94 15.69 16.29
N VAL A 20 -16.85 15.42 15.58
CA VAL A 20 -16.67 14.16 14.83
C VAL A 20 -16.83 12.95 15.75
N ASP A 21 -17.67 12.01 15.36
CA ASP A 21 -17.84 10.73 16.05
C ASP A 21 -16.86 9.71 15.48
N ALA A 22 -15.70 9.59 16.13
CA ALA A 22 -14.64 8.68 15.73
C ALA A 22 -15.07 7.20 15.76
N LYS A 23 -16.08 6.82 16.57
CA LYS A 23 -16.56 5.43 16.67
C LYS A 23 -17.46 5.05 15.50
N SER A 24 -18.08 6.03 14.86
CA SER A 24 -18.92 5.84 13.68
C SER A 24 -18.14 5.97 12.37
N LEU A 25 -16.83 6.23 12.43
CA LEU A 25 -15.99 6.22 11.24
C LEU A 25 -15.89 4.79 10.67
N PRO A 26 -15.83 4.64 9.33
CA PRO A 26 -15.64 3.35 8.70
C PRO A 26 -14.33 2.70 9.15
N ASP A 27 -14.39 1.39 9.44
CA ASP A 27 -13.20 0.61 9.73
C ASP A 27 -12.28 0.52 8.51
N THR A 28 -10.97 0.70 8.71
CA THR A 28 -9.95 0.57 7.66
C THR A 28 -9.66 -0.88 7.27
N LYS A 29 -10.30 -1.86 7.95
CA LYS A 29 -10.00 -3.30 7.82
C LYS A 29 -10.45 -3.92 6.49
N MET A 30 -11.12 -3.17 5.62
CA MET A 30 -11.71 -3.71 4.41
C MET A 30 -11.52 -2.77 3.21
N ASN A 31 -10.28 -2.60 2.75
CA ASN A 31 -10.02 -2.54 1.30
C ASN A 31 -8.53 -2.74 0.97
N PRO A 32 -8.05 -3.98 0.85
CA PRO A 32 -6.80 -4.25 0.13
C PRO A 32 -6.96 -4.04 -1.40
N GLU A 33 -8.15 -3.69 -1.91
CA GLU A 33 -8.41 -3.57 -3.35
C GLU A 33 -7.82 -2.32 -4.02
N GLY A 34 -7.11 -1.46 -3.30
CA GLY A 34 -6.52 -0.23 -3.85
C GLY A 34 -5.22 -0.41 -4.64
N THR A 35 -4.49 -1.52 -4.46
CA THR A 35 -3.15 -1.70 -5.06
C THR A 35 -3.07 -2.77 -6.15
N ASN A 36 -4.19 -3.39 -6.50
CA ASN A 36 -4.25 -4.39 -7.57
C ASN A 36 -4.88 -3.83 -8.85
N SER A 37 -4.71 -2.53 -9.11
CA SER A 37 -4.88 -2.05 -10.47
C SER A 37 -3.83 -2.76 -11.31
N LYS A 38 -4.29 -3.62 -12.21
CA LYS A 38 -3.50 -4.38 -13.19
C LYS A 38 -2.66 -3.42 -14.02
N SER A 39 -1.57 -2.93 -13.45
CA SER A 39 -0.62 -2.09 -14.15
C SER A 39 0.09 -2.99 -15.13
N VAL A 40 -0.12 -2.74 -16.42
CA VAL A 40 0.65 -3.40 -17.48
C VAL A 40 2.09 -2.99 -17.25
N MET A 41 2.94 -3.96 -16.90
CA MET A 41 4.33 -3.69 -16.56
C MET A 41 5.05 -3.07 -17.76
N ASN A 42 5.57 -1.87 -17.61
CA ASN A 42 6.31 -1.18 -18.66
C ASN A 42 7.72 -1.80 -18.84
N GLY A 43 8.39 -1.51 -19.96
CA GLY A 43 9.69 -2.10 -20.26
C GLY A 43 10.81 -1.74 -19.27
N THR A 44 10.67 -0.64 -18.53
CA THR A 44 11.63 -0.22 -17.49
C THR A 44 11.40 -1.00 -16.19
N GLU A 45 10.15 -1.17 -15.78
CA GLU A 45 9.76 -1.96 -14.61
C GLU A 45 10.21 -3.42 -14.74
N GLN A 46 10.09 -4.02 -15.93
CA GLN A 46 10.58 -5.38 -16.18
C GLN A 46 12.10 -5.50 -15.98
N LYS A 47 12.85 -4.50 -16.47
CA LYS A 47 14.32 -4.46 -16.32
C LYS A 47 14.72 -4.28 -14.87
N LEU A 48 14.07 -3.35 -14.16
CA LEU A 48 14.32 -3.12 -12.73
C LEU A 48 13.99 -4.34 -11.89
N LEU A 49 12.84 -4.98 -12.13
CA LEU A 49 12.46 -6.20 -11.42
C LEU A 49 13.49 -7.31 -11.63
N LYS A 50 13.99 -7.48 -12.86
CA LYS A 50 15.06 -8.44 -13.15
C LYS A 50 16.33 -8.14 -12.35
N ILE A 51 16.78 -6.88 -12.36
CA ILE A 51 17.97 -6.45 -11.60
C ILE A 51 17.78 -6.71 -10.11
N TRP A 52 16.62 -6.39 -9.53
CA TRP A 52 16.34 -6.63 -8.11
C TRP A 52 16.38 -8.12 -7.75
N LYS A 53 15.77 -8.97 -8.59
CA LYS A 53 15.80 -10.43 -8.37
C LYS A 53 17.21 -10.99 -8.42
N GLU A 54 18.05 -10.46 -9.30
CA GLU A 54 19.47 -10.87 -9.43
C GLU A 54 20.30 -10.37 -8.24
N VAL A 55 20.20 -9.10 -7.86
CA VAL A 55 20.99 -8.48 -6.79
C VAL A 55 20.62 -9.03 -5.41
N LEU A 56 19.33 -9.21 -5.14
CA LEU A 56 18.84 -9.67 -3.82
C LEU A 56 18.70 -11.20 -3.75
N ASN A 57 19.00 -11.92 -4.84
CA ASN A 57 18.82 -13.37 -4.97
C ASN A 57 17.43 -13.86 -4.51
N ASN A 58 16.39 -13.04 -4.72
CA ASN A 58 15.03 -13.31 -4.27
C ASN A 58 14.04 -13.27 -5.43
N GLN A 59 13.60 -14.45 -5.87
CA GLN A 59 12.69 -14.61 -7.01
C GLN A 59 11.23 -14.23 -6.71
N LYS A 60 10.86 -14.06 -5.43
CA LYS A 60 9.49 -13.73 -4.99
C LYS A 60 9.17 -12.24 -5.07
N ILE A 61 10.17 -11.39 -5.29
CA ILE A 61 9.99 -9.94 -5.45
C ILE A 61 9.04 -9.65 -6.62
N THR A 62 8.14 -8.72 -6.40
CA THR A 62 7.14 -8.17 -7.30
C THR A 62 7.35 -6.66 -7.48
N ILE A 63 6.72 -6.07 -8.49
CA ILE A 63 6.82 -4.60 -8.73
C ILE A 63 6.16 -3.75 -7.64
N PHE A 64 5.35 -4.36 -6.78
CA PHE A 64 4.65 -3.68 -5.70
C PHE A 64 5.43 -3.72 -4.38
N ASP A 65 6.55 -4.45 -4.35
CA ASP A 65 7.39 -4.53 -3.16
C ASP A 65 8.24 -3.26 -3.00
N ASN A 66 8.38 -2.83 -1.76
CA ASN A 66 9.32 -1.78 -1.41
C ASN A 66 10.70 -2.40 -1.20
N PHE A 67 11.72 -1.81 -1.83
CA PHE A 67 13.11 -2.25 -1.71
C PHE A 67 13.54 -2.46 -0.25
N SER A 68 13.20 -1.50 0.62
CA SER A 68 13.61 -1.49 2.03
C SER A 68 13.05 -2.67 2.83
N ASN A 69 11.93 -3.25 2.38
CA ASN A 69 11.30 -4.39 3.06
C ASN A 69 11.87 -5.73 2.57
N VAL A 70 12.48 -5.77 1.39
CA VAL A 70 13.03 -6.99 0.78
C VAL A 70 14.55 -7.13 0.96
N GLU A 71 15.21 -6.06 1.40
CA GLU A 71 16.65 -6.01 1.70
C GLU A 71 16.98 -6.43 3.14
N GLU A 72 16.09 -7.09 3.89
CA GLU A 72 16.45 -7.63 5.21
C GLU A 72 17.53 -8.71 5.05
N ILE A 73 18.79 -8.27 5.11
CA ILE A 73 19.97 -9.09 5.26
C ILE A 73 19.84 -9.78 6.63
N PRO A 74 19.89 -11.11 6.71
CA PRO A 74 19.93 -11.79 8.00
C PRO A 74 21.15 -11.27 8.76
N SER A 75 20.89 -10.70 9.94
CA SER A 75 21.93 -10.21 10.86
C SER A 75 22.83 -11.34 11.35
#